data_AF-A0A3B0XZD8-F1
#
_entry.id   AF-A0A3B0XZD8-F1
#
_cell.length_a   1.000
_cell.length_b   1.000
_cell.length_c   1.000
_cell.angle_alpha   90.00
_cell.angle_beta   90.00
_cell.angle_gamma   90.00
#
_symmetry.space_group_name_H-M   'P 1'
#
loop_
_entity.id
_entity.type
_entity.pdbx_description
1 polymer ?
#
loop_
_entity_poly.entity_id
_entity_poly.type
_entity_poly.pdbx_seq_one_letter_code
_entity_poly.pdbx_strand_id
1 'polypeptide(L)'
;WLCPFISAASPALSGLKNWHELATSRDFSRMFDTVQYTQWRALRESKHSRFLYLTMPRVLARTPYTANDSAPEHFAYNEFHNQINEPEPQQLTWMNAAFLMGTVLARAFYETGYFLTITGAGNGGKIDGLPYARFNNNDSNMSYSPVEAGINHIQESQLISSGLLPLCHLKNTDSAVFFEANSLHKIKTTDDIDAYSDLMTSQTLSFIMVSSFFAHHIMMMSRHKVYDYIEEESFGEWLSQWIVSYTLADADKTRASDLTEKPLHMYPLYEADIHVEEIMGMPGIYQAVLWLRPRLLMGKLTTAVKVIIRLPSLDH
;
A
#
# COMPACT_ATOMS: atom_id res chain seq x y z
N TRP A 1 -9.56 17.72 3.08
CA TRP A 1 -8.67 17.14 2.07
C TRP A 1 -8.29 15.74 2.54
N LEU A 2 -8.69 14.72 1.78
CA LEU A 2 -8.40 13.32 2.09
C LEU A 2 -7.10 12.98 1.36
N CYS A 3 -5.99 12.98 2.09
CA CYS A 3 -4.67 12.69 1.52
C CYS A 3 -3.90 11.81 2.50
N PRO A 4 -3.58 10.56 2.16
CA PRO A 4 -2.77 9.72 3.02
C PRO A 4 -1.34 10.24 3.08
N PHE A 5 -0.75 10.14 4.27
CA PHE A 5 0.63 10.46 4.54
C PHE A 5 1.48 9.19 4.53
N ILE A 6 2.46 9.14 3.65
CA ILE A 6 3.37 8.00 3.48
C ILE A 6 4.78 8.45 3.85
N SER A 7 5.41 7.72 4.77
CA SER A 7 6.80 7.95 5.18
C SER A 7 7.49 6.61 5.44
N ALA A 8 8.68 6.61 6.05
CA ALA A 8 9.35 5.39 6.52
C ALA A 8 9.48 5.35 8.03
N ALA A 9 9.42 4.14 8.55
CA ALA A 9 9.79 3.87 9.93
C ALA A 9 11.32 3.93 10.11
N SER A 10 11.75 4.36 11.30
CA SER A 10 13.14 4.22 11.73
C SER A 10 13.36 2.83 12.35
N PRO A 11 14.54 2.20 12.19
CA PRO A 11 14.88 0.97 12.93
C PRO A 11 14.69 1.11 14.45
N ALA A 12 14.93 2.31 14.97
CA ALA A 12 14.80 2.63 16.39
C ALA A 12 13.35 2.48 16.90
N LEU A 13 12.35 2.61 16.02
CA LEU A 13 10.95 2.33 16.36
C LEU A 13 10.77 0.88 16.79
N SER A 14 11.58 -0.03 16.24
CA SER A 14 11.55 -1.46 16.58
C SER A 14 12.56 -1.86 17.66
N GLY A 15 13.21 -0.87 18.29
CA GLY A 15 14.32 -1.10 19.21
C GLY A 15 15.59 -1.63 18.54
N LEU A 16 15.67 -1.58 17.21
CA LEU A 16 16.81 -2.04 16.43
C LEU A 16 17.78 -0.89 16.17
N LYS A 17 19.08 -1.20 16.05
CA LYS A 17 20.07 -0.18 15.63
C LYS A 17 20.06 0.03 14.12
N ASN A 18 19.78 -1.03 13.36
CA ASN A 18 19.71 -1.05 11.91
C ASN A 18 18.73 -2.14 11.44
N TRP A 19 18.34 -2.13 10.17
CA TRP A 19 17.38 -3.11 9.68
C TRP A 19 17.98 -4.51 9.49
N HIS A 20 19.30 -4.67 9.42
CA HIS A 20 19.93 -6.00 9.28
C HIS A 20 19.64 -6.91 10.49
N GLU A 21 19.50 -6.34 11.68
CA GLU A 21 19.09 -7.05 12.90
C GLU A 21 17.69 -7.69 12.77
N LEU A 22 16.84 -7.18 11.87
CA LEU A 22 15.48 -7.69 11.61
C LEU A 22 15.49 -9.16 11.18
N ALA A 23 16.52 -9.60 10.44
CA ALA A 23 16.65 -10.99 9.99
C ALA A 23 16.82 -11.98 11.17
N THR A 24 17.35 -11.51 12.30
CA THR A 24 17.62 -12.33 13.49
C THR A 24 16.48 -12.34 14.50
N SER A 25 15.57 -11.37 14.41
CA SER A 25 14.44 -11.25 15.34
C SER A 25 13.33 -12.25 15.01
N ARG A 26 12.81 -12.91 16.04
CA ARG A 26 11.88 -14.05 15.91
C ARG A 26 10.39 -13.70 15.99
N ASP A 27 10.01 -12.61 16.67
CA ASP A 27 8.59 -12.23 16.81
C ASP A 27 8.40 -10.73 16.91
N PHE A 28 7.67 -10.17 15.95
CA PHE A 28 7.34 -8.75 15.90
C PHE A 28 5.95 -8.43 16.46
N SER A 29 5.13 -9.45 16.72
CA SER A 29 3.73 -9.30 17.12
C SER A 29 3.60 -8.60 18.48
N ARG A 30 4.55 -8.85 19.38
CA ARG A 30 4.58 -8.32 20.76
C ARG A 30 5.58 -7.19 20.98
N MET A 31 6.26 -6.75 19.92
CA MET A 31 7.31 -5.73 20.01
C MET A 31 6.80 -4.44 20.67
N PHE A 32 5.56 -4.06 20.34
CA PHE A 32 4.95 -2.79 20.75
C PHE A 32 4.11 -2.86 22.04
N ASP A 33 4.15 -3.98 22.77
CA ASP A 33 3.32 -4.16 23.97
C ASP A 33 3.92 -3.53 25.23
N THR A 34 5.20 -3.17 25.18
CA THR A 34 5.89 -2.58 26.34
C THR A 34 5.42 -1.16 26.65
N VAL A 35 5.67 -0.72 27.89
CA VAL A 35 5.27 0.61 28.39
C VAL A 35 5.89 1.75 27.57
N GLN A 36 7.07 1.53 27.00
CA GLN A 36 7.77 2.52 26.16
C GLN A 36 6.96 2.90 24.90
N TYR A 37 6.11 2.00 24.41
CA TYR A 37 5.26 2.22 23.23
C TYR A 37 3.84 2.68 23.56
N THR A 38 3.59 3.19 24.78
CA THR A 38 2.26 3.68 25.17
C THR A 38 1.73 4.76 24.23
N GLN A 39 2.56 5.75 23.86
CA GLN A 39 2.16 6.80 22.92
C GLN A 39 1.98 6.27 21.49
N TRP A 40 2.81 5.31 21.08
CA TRP A 40 2.67 4.64 19.78
C TRP A 40 1.34 3.90 19.68
N ARG A 41 0.97 3.13 20.70
CA ARG A 41 -0.34 2.45 20.75
C ARG A 41 -1.50 3.44 20.73
N ALA A 42 -1.42 4.52 21.50
CA ALA A 42 -2.43 5.58 21.48
C ALA A 42 -2.60 6.22 20.10
N LEU A 43 -1.48 6.46 19.37
CA LEU A 43 -1.52 6.91 17.99
C LEU A 43 -2.24 5.91 17.09
N ARG A 44 -1.92 4.61 17.20
CA ARG A 44 -2.54 3.55 16.39
C ARG A 44 -4.04 3.38 16.66
N GLU A 45 -4.49 3.64 17.88
CA GLU A 45 -5.91 3.58 18.24
C GLU A 45 -6.71 4.79 17.73
N SER A 46 -6.04 5.88 17.35
CA SER A 46 -6.68 7.05 16.77
C SER A 46 -7.28 6.74 15.40
N LYS A 47 -8.53 7.14 15.16
CA LYS A 47 -9.19 7.04 13.84
C LYS A 47 -8.41 7.74 12.73
N HIS A 48 -7.57 8.73 13.07
CA HIS A 48 -6.79 9.49 12.10
C HIS A 48 -5.56 8.73 11.60
N SER A 49 -5.07 7.73 12.34
CA SER A 49 -3.91 6.94 11.92
C SER A 49 -4.21 6.06 10.71
N ARG A 50 -5.47 5.94 10.29
CA ARG A 50 -5.84 5.27 9.03
C ARG A 50 -5.22 5.93 7.80
N PHE A 51 -4.87 7.21 7.89
CA PHE A 51 -4.20 7.95 6.83
C PHE A 51 -2.67 7.92 6.93
N LEU A 52 -2.10 7.20 7.91
CA LEU A 52 -0.65 7.14 8.11
C LEU A 52 -0.11 5.79 7.63
N TYR A 53 0.92 5.82 6.80
CA TYR A 53 1.58 4.64 6.24
C TYR A 53 3.09 4.76 6.44
N LEU A 54 3.70 3.74 7.03
CA LEU A 54 5.12 3.75 7.38
C LEU A 54 5.83 2.57 6.72
N THR A 55 6.54 2.87 5.64
CA THR A 55 7.32 1.91 4.86
C THR A 55 8.58 1.46 5.60
N MET A 56 9.01 0.23 5.34
CA MET A 56 10.29 -0.32 5.82
C MET A 56 10.71 -1.52 4.97
N PRO A 57 11.99 -1.92 4.97
CA PRO A 57 13.15 -1.18 5.47
C PRO A 57 13.64 -0.19 4.39
N ARG A 58 14.88 0.32 4.49
CA ARG A 58 15.46 1.20 3.46
C ARG A 58 15.86 0.41 2.21
N VAL A 59 16.05 1.12 1.10
CA VAL A 59 16.45 0.57 -0.20
C VAL A 59 17.74 1.21 -0.67
N LEU A 60 18.59 0.48 -1.38
CA LEU A 60 19.81 1.00 -1.96
C LEU A 60 19.49 2.07 -3.01
N ALA A 61 20.04 3.28 -2.83
CA ALA A 61 19.78 4.42 -3.72
C ALA A 61 20.61 4.37 -5.00
N ARG A 62 21.83 3.84 -4.91
CA ARG A 62 22.78 3.72 -6.02
C ARG A 62 23.73 2.55 -5.78
N THR A 63 24.30 2.03 -6.86
CA THR A 63 25.44 1.13 -6.74
C THR A 63 26.66 1.91 -6.24
N PRO A 64 27.51 1.29 -5.42
CA PRO A 64 28.77 1.90 -5.02
C PRO A 64 29.69 2.16 -6.20
N TYR A 65 30.56 3.16 -6.06
CA TYR A 65 31.55 3.47 -7.10
C TYR A 65 32.69 2.45 -7.06
N THR A 66 32.83 1.66 -8.12
CA THR A 66 33.93 0.69 -8.28
C THR A 66 34.76 1.05 -9.50
N ALA A 67 36.03 0.65 -9.50
CA ALA A 67 36.95 0.91 -10.62
C ALA A 67 36.48 0.29 -11.95
N ASN A 68 35.62 -0.74 -11.91
CA ASN A 68 35.22 -1.50 -13.09
C ASN A 68 33.81 -1.18 -13.60
N ASP A 69 32.84 -0.88 -12.74
CA ASP A 69 31.42 -0.76 -13.15
C ASP A 69 30.87 0.68 -13.12
N SER A 70 31.44 1.57 -12.30
CA SER A 70 30.78 2.84 -11.99
C SER A 70 31.72 4.02 -11.74
N ALA A 71 33.02 3.91 -12.05
CA ALA A 71 33.99 4.97 -11.75
C ALA A 71 33.62 6.33 -12.38
N PRO A 72 33.75 7.45 -11.66
CA PRO A 72 33.64 8.80 -12.23
C PRO A 72 34.67 9.03 -13.33
N GLU A 73 34.28 9.72 -14.40
CA GLU A 73 35.15 9.94 -15.57
C GLU A 73 36.40 10.78 -15.27
N HIS A 74 36.36 11.64 -14.24
CA HIS A 74 37.39 12.64 -14.00
C HIS A 74 38.59 12.15 -13.17
N PHE A 75 38.43 11.10 -12.37
CA PHE A 75 39.52 10.56 -11.56
C PHE A 75 39.26 9.11 -11.17
N ALA A 76 40.33 8.35 -10.99
CA ALA A 76 40.26 7.00 -10.46
C ALA A 76 39.71 7.02 -9.03
N TYR A 77 38.44 6.61 -8.88
CA TYR A 77 37.75 6.54 -7.60
C TYR A 77 37.23 5.14 -7.37
N ASN A 78 37.43 4.64 -6.17
CA ASN A 78 36.81 3.43 -5.67
C ASN A 78 36.34 3.74 -4.25
N GLU A 79 35.03 3.63 -4.04
CA GLU A 79 34.37 4.04 -2.79
C GLU A 79 34.88 3.24 -1.58
N PHE A 80 35.36 2.01 -1.81
CA PHE A 80 35.83 1.12 -0.76
C PHE A 80 37.29 0.68 -0.97
N HIS A 81 38.12 1.54 -1.58
CA HIS A 81 39.49 1.29 -2.05
C HIS A 81 40.46 0.61 -1.06
N ASN A 82 40.13 0.52 0.23
CA ASN A 82 41.04 0.09 1.31
C ASN A 82 40.51 -1.01 2.22
N GLN A 83 39.31 -1.56 2.00
CA GLN A 83 38.84 -2.64 2.85
C GLN A 83 39.24 -4.00 2.25
N ILE A 84 40.24 -4.63 2.88
CA ILE A 84 40.51 -6.08 2.74
C ILE A 84 39.28 -6.90 3.21
N ASN A 85 38.40 -6.27 3.99
CA ASN A 85 37.18 -6.82 4.55
C ASN A 85 35.93 -6.22 3.90
N GLU A 86 34.81 -6.92 4.04
CA GLU A 86 33.50 -6.57 3.49
C GLU A 86 33.04 -5.17 3.94
N PRO A 87 32.40 -4.35 3.06
CA PRO A 87 31.87 -3.06 3.47
C PRO A 87 30.72 -3.23 4.46
N GLU A 88 30.78 -2.49 5.56
CA GLU A 88 29.70 -2.49 6.54
C GLU A 88 28.43 -1.97 5.86
N PRO A 89 27.26 -2.61 6.04
CA PRO A 89 26.08 -2.22 5.31
C PRO A 89 25.68 -0.75 5.49
N GLN A 90 26.02 -0.12 6.62
CA GLN A 90 25.75 1.29 6.90
C GLN A 90 26.59 2.25 6.05
N GLN A 91 27.65 1.76 5.41
CA GLN A 91 28.47 2.55 4.47
C GLN A 91 27.83 2.66 3.08
N LEU A 92 26.83 1.82 2.78
CA LEU A 92 26.06 1.91 1.54
C LEU A 92 25.10 3.11 1.57
N THR A 93 24.80 3.65 0.40
CA THR A 93 23.87 4.79 0.27
C THR A 93 22.43 4.31 0.25
N TRP A 94 21.77 4.35 1.40
CA TRP A 94 20.37 3.96 1.57
C TRP A 94 19.40 5.14 1.37
N MET A 95 18.28 4.88 0.70
CA MET A 95 17.14 5.79 0.55
C MET A 95 15.88 5.28 1.24
N ASN A 96 14.94 6.19 1.45
CA ASN A 96 13.64 5.92 2.05
C ASN A 96 12.73 5.14 1.07
N ALA A 97 12.17 4.01 1.52
CA ALA A 97 11.26 3.17 0.72
C ALA A 97 9.91 3.86 0.37
N ALA A 98 9.54 4.95 1.07
CA ALA A 98 8.36 5.74 0.75
C ALA A 98 8.42 6.32 -0.67
N PHE A 99 9.62 6.63 -1.18
CA PHE A 99 9.78 7.07 -2.56
C PHE A 99 9.41 5.98 -3.56
N LEU A 100 9.70 4.71 -3.26
CA LEU A 100 9.26 3.60 -4.10
C LEU A 100 7.75 3.38 -4.04
N MET A 101 7.12 3.58 -2.87
CA MET A 101 5.66 3.58 -2.81
C MET A 101 5.07 4.72 -3.66
N GLY A 102 5.72 5.89 -3.65
CA GLY A 102 5.38 7.01 -4.52
C GLY A 102 5.45 6.67 -6.01
N THR A 103 6.50 5.97 -6.47
CA THR A 103 6.61 5.54 -7.87
C THR A 103 5.56 4.49 -8.24
N VAL A 104 5.24 3.57 -7.33
CA VAL A 104 4.16 2.59 -7.51
C VAL A 104 2.80 3.29 -7.66
N LEU A 105 2.49 4.26 -6.79
CA LEU A 105 1.25 5.04 -6.88
C LEU A 105 1.17 5.84 -8.17
N ALA A 106 2.25 6.50 -8.57
CA ALA A 106 2.31 7.29 -9.80
C ALA A 106 2.11 6.39 -11.04
N ARG A 107 2.76 5.22 -11.07
CA ARG A 107 2.60 4.24 -12.14
C ARG A 107 1.16 3.71 -12.20
N ALA A 108 0.58 3.33 -11.07
CA ALA A 108 -0.79 2.82 -11.02
C ALA A 108 -1.79 3.85 -11.57
N PHE A 109 -1.64 5.12 -11.19
CA PHE A 109 -2.47 6.21 -11.70
C PHE A 109 -2.24 6.46 -13.19
N TYR A 110 -0.98 6.43 -13.66
CA TYR A 110 -0.65 6.60 -15.07
C TYR A 110 -1.24 5.49 -15.94
N GLU A 111 -1.19 4.23 -15.48
CA GLU A 111 -1.64 3.06 -16.25
C GLU A 111 -3.17 2.89 -16.22
N THR A 112 -3.81 3.13 -15.08
CA THR A 112 -5.23 2.78 -14.87
C THR A 112 -6.13 3.97 -14.55
N GLY A 113 -5.57 5.14 -14.23
CA GLY A 113 -6.29 6.27 -13.68
C GLY A 113 -6.66 6.14 -12.19
N TYR A 114 -6.37 4.99 -11.57
CA TYR A 114 -6.73 4.69 -10.18
C TYR A 114 -5.61 3.98 -9.42
N PHE A 115 -5.85 3.67 -8.15
CA PHE A 115 -4.84 3.18 -7.22
C PHE A 115 -5.08 1.73 -6.78
N LEU A 116 -5.74 0.91 -7.61
CA LEU A 116 -5.98 -0.50 -7.29
C LEU A 116 -4.78 -1.41 -7.56
N THR A 117 -3.86 -1.00 -8.43
CA THR A 117 -2.70 -1.79 -8.89
C THR A 117 -1.41 -1.38 -8.18
N ILE A 118 -1.45 -1.35 -6.84
CA ILE A 118 -0.33 -0.85 -6.01
C ILE A 118 0.27 -1.92 -5.08
N THR A 119 -0.32 -3.11 -5.05
CA THR A 119 0.08 -4.21 -4.17
C THR A 119 0.21 -5.52 -4.93
N GLY A 120 0.99 -6.46 -4.37
CA GLY A 120 1.19 -7.79 -4.92
C GLY A 120 2.14 -7.84 -6.11
N ALA A 121 2.83 -8.97 -6.27
CA ALA A 121 3.83 -9.13 -7.32
C ALA A 121 3.24 -9.07 -8.74
N GLY A 122 1.99 -9.55 -8.90
CA GLY A 122 1.27 -9.57 -10.17
C GLY A 122 0.28 -8.41 -10.38
N ASN A 123 0.09 -7.54 -9.39
CA ASN A 123 -0.93 -6.48 -9.41
C ASN A 123 -0.29 -5.09 -9.20
N GLY A 124 0.92 -4.88 -9.73
CA GLY A 124 1.55 -3.56 -9.78
C GLY A 124 2.26 -3.13 -8.48
N GLY A 125 2.34 -3.97 -7.45
CA GLY A 125 3.15 -3.71 -6.26
C GLY A 125 4.65 -4.01 -6.42
N LYS A 126 5.06 -4.60 -7.56
CA LYS A 126 6.45 -4.96 -7.86
C LYS A 126 7.23 -3.79 -8.46
N ILE A 127 8.40 -3.51 -7.91
CA ILE A 127 9.39 -2.56 -8.42
C ILE A 127 10.58 -3.36 -8.95
N ASP A 128 10.97 -3.08 -10.20
CA ASP A 128 12.09 -3.71 -10.91
C ASP A 128 13.25 -2.73 -11.08
N GLY A 129 14.44 -3.24 -11.41
CA GLY A 129 15.61 -2.40 -11.70
C GLY A 129 16.22 -1.73 -10.47
N LEU A 130 16.10 -2.34 -9.28
CA LEU A 130 16.72 -1.79 -8.09
C LEU A 130 18.25 -1.97 -8.12
N PRO A 131 19.03 -0.99 -7.62
CA PRO A 131 20.47 -1.11 -7.53
C PRO A 131 20.90 -2.35 -6.76
N TYR A 132 21.87 -3.08 -7.31
CA TYR A 132 22.41 -4.30 -6.70
C TYR A 132 23.93 -4.17 -6.57
N ALA A 133 24.43 -4.24 -5.33
CA ALA A 133 25.87 -4.13 -5.06
C ALA A 133 26.52 -5.51 -5.03
N ARG A 134 27.51 -5.72 -5.90
CA ARG A 134 28.35 -6.93 -5.96
C ARG A 134 29.76 -6.58 -5.56
N PHE A 135 30.34 -7.42 -4.70
CA PHE A 135 31.73 -7.30 -4.29
C PHE A 135 32.42 -8.62 -4.59
N ASN A 136 33.43 -8.56 -5.45
CA ASN A 136 34.25 -9.71 -5.77
C ASN A 136 35.46 -9.69 -4.84
N ASN A 137 35.42 -10.51 -3.79
CA ASN A 137 36.59 -10.82 -2.98
C ASN A 137 37.20 -12.13 -3.48
N ASN A 138 38.53 -12.26 -3.43
CA ASN A 138 39.30 -13.32 -4.08
C ASN A 138 38.85 -14.77 -3.77
N ASP A 139 38.08 -15.01 -2.70
CA ASP A 139 37.54 -16.32 -2.31
C ASP A 139 35.99 -16.39 -2.22
N SER A 140 35.27 -15.27 -2.34
CA SER A 140 33.80 -15.25 -2.25
C SER A 140 33.18 -14.09 -3.04
N ASN A 141 32.13 -14.41 -3.82
CA ASN A 141 31.27 -13.40 -4.43
C ASN A 141 30.20 -13.01 -3.42
N MET A 142 30.39 -11.86 -2.77
CA MET A 142 29.40 -11.30 -1.85
C MET A 142 28.47 -10.36 -2.61
N SER A 143 27.21 -10.37 -2.22
CA SER A 143 26.22 -9.46 -2.77
C SER A 143 25.32 -8.92 -1.68
N TYR A 144 24.99 -7.64 -1.78
CA TYR A 144 24.02 -7.01 -0.90
C TYR A 144 22.68 -6.96 -1.62
N SER A 145 21.63 -7.31 -0.89
CA SER A 145 20.26 -7.13 -1.39
C SER A 145 19.99 -5.65 -1.64
N PRO A 146 19.19 -5.31 -2.67
CA PRO A 146 18.72 -3.94 -2.87
C PRO A 146 17.92 -3.40 -1.68
N VAL A 147 17.35 -4.27 -0.85
CA VAL A 147 16.59 -3.92 0.35
C VAL A 147 17.41 -4.29 1.58
N GLU A 148 17.43 -3.41 2.59
CA GLU A 148 18.35 -3.56 3.73
C GLU A 148 18.16 -4.83 4.55
N ALA A 149 16.94 -5.38 4.57
CA ALA A 149 16.63 -6.60 5.30
C ALA A 149 15.75 -7.52 4.48
N GLY A 150 16.09 -8.81 4.49
CA GLY A 150 15.21 -9.86 3.97
C GLY A 150 14.06 -10.09 4.94
N ILE A 151 12.83 -10.02 4.44
CA ILE A 151 11.60 -10.25 5.20
C ILE A 151 10.95 -11.53 4.64
N ASN A 152 10.66 -12.48 5.53
CA ASN A 152 9.88 -13.67 5.16
C ASN A 152 8.36 -13.42 5.32
N HIS A 153 7.53 -14.28 4.74
CA HIS A 153 6.07 -14.14 4.76
C HIS A 153 5.44 -14.05 6.18
N ILE A 154 6.05 -14.74 7.17
CA ILE A 154 5.56 -14.70 8.56
C ILE A 154 5.87 -13.32 9.15
N GLN A 155 7.11 -12.87 9.03
CA GLN A 155 7.57 -11.55 9.48
C GLN A 155 6.78 -10.43 8.80
N GLU A 156 6.56 -10.54 7.50
CA GLU A 156 5.73 -9.62 6.72
C GLU A 156 4.34 -9.47 7.35
N SER A 157 3.64 -10.58 7.59
CA SER A 157 2.32 -10.55 8.20
C SER A 157 2.34 -9.95 9.61
N GLN A 158 3.36 -10.24 10.41
CA GLN A 158 3.50 -9.66 11.75
C GLN A 158 3.75 -8.14 11.70
N LEU A 159 4.60 -7.68 10.78
CA LEU A 159 4.89 -6.26 10.57
C LEU A 159 3.64 -5.50 10.09
N ILE A 160 2.88 -6.08 9.18
CA ILE A 160 1.60 -5.52 8.72
C ILE A 160 0.60 -5.41 9.88
N SER A 161 0.44 -6.47 10.69
CA SER A 161 -0.41 -6.42 11.89
C SER A 161 0.07 -5.37 12.91
N SER A 162 1.36 -5.06 12.91
CA SER A 162 1.95 -4.02 13.74
C SER A 162 1.78 -2.59 13.20
N GLY A 163 1.15 -2.43 12.02
CA GLY A 163 0.89 -1.13 11.39
C GLY A 163 2.07 -0.59 10.58
N LEU A 164 3.00 -1.46 10.17
CA LEU A 164 4.13 -1.14 9.31
C LEU A 164 3.88 -1.70 7.90
N LEU A 165 4.49 -1.06 6.90
CA LEU A 165 4.33 -1.39 5.50
C LEU A 165 5.65 -1.98 4.96
N PRO A 166 5.81 -3.32 4.96
CA PRO A 166 7.05 -3.96 4.56
C PRO A 166 7.23 -3.99 3.04
N LEU A 167 8.44 -3.65 2.58
CA LEU A 167 8.95 -3.89 1.25
C LEU A 167 9.75 -5.19 1.26
N CYS A 168 9.30 -6.18 0.50
CA CYS A 168 9.92 -7.50 0.47
C CYS A 168 10.78 -7.66 -0.78
N HIS A 169 12.08 -7.95 -0.61
CA HIS A 169 12.97 -8.30 -1.72
C HIS A 169 12.63 -9.68 -2.29
N LEU A 170 12.55 -9.78 -3.62
CA LEU A 170 12.44 -11.06 -4.30
C LEU A 170 13.81 -11.69 -4.43
N LYS A 171 13.98 -12.87 -3.80
CA LYS A 171 15.26 -13.59 -3.80
C LYS A 171 15.77 -13.81 -5.22
N ASN A 172 17.07 -13.58 -5.41
CA ASN A 172 17.79 -13.75 -6.67
C ASN A 172 17.30 -12.84 -7.83
N THR A 173 16.54 -11.79 -7.55
CA THR A 173 16.21 -10.76 -8.54
C THR A 173 16.63 -9.38 -8.05
N ASP A 174 16.60 -8.40 -8.94
CA ASP A 174 16.78 -6.97 -8.69
C ASP A 174 15.45 -6.27 -8.33
N SER A 175 14.47 -7.03 -7.85
CA SER A 175 13.11 -6.55 -7.66
C SER A 175 12.67 -6.62 -6.19
N ALA A 176 11.77 -5.73 -5.79
CA ALA A 176 11.09 -5.80 -4.51
C ALA A 176 9.59 -5.57 -4.68
N VAL A 177 8.79 -6.03 -3.72
CA VAL A 177 7.33 -6.02 -3.81
C VAL A 177 6.72 -5.53 -2.51
N PHE A 178 5.73 -4.64 -2.63
CA PHE A 178 4.76 -4.38 -1.58
C PHE A 178 3.59 -5.35 -1.73
N PHE A 179 3.53 -6.38 -0.88
CA PHE A 179 2.47 -7.39 -0.96
C PHE A 179 1.14 -6.87 -0.42
N GLU A 180 1.18 -6.16 0.72
CA GLU A 180 0.02 -5.51 1.33
C GLU A 180 0.39 -4.10 1.79
N ALA A 181 -0.57 -3.18 1.73
CA ALA A 181 -0.38 -1.78 2.09
C ALA A 181 -1.47 -1.33 3.07
N ASN A 182 -1.33 -1.71 4.34
CA ASN A 182 -2.24 -1.31 5.41
C ASN A 182 -1.71 -0.10 6.17
N SER A 183 -2.64 0.68 6.70
CA SER A 183 -2.31 1.85 7.52
C SER A 183 -1.74 1.46 8.88
N LEU A 184 -1.26 2.47 9.58
CA LEU A 184 -0.80 2.39 10.95
C LEU A 184 -1.92 2.03 11.95
N HIS A 185 -3.19 2.23 11.58
CA HIS A 185 -4.34 2.04 12.45
C HIS A 185 -4.47 0.62 13.01
N LYS A 186 -4.79 0.53 14.30
CA LYS A 186 -5.14 -0.73 14.95
C LYS A 186 -6.66 -0.84 15.00
N ILE A 187 -7.20 -1.78 14.23
CA ILE A 187 -8.63 -2.06 14.22
C ILE A 187 -9.04 -2.68 15.56
N LYS A 188 -10.13 -2.16 16.12
CA LYS A 188 -10.77 -2.74 17.30
C LYS A 188 -11.51 -3.99 16.87
N THR A 189 -11.31 -5.09 17.59
CA THR A 189 -12.09 -6.31 17.39
C THR A 189 -13.55 -6.03 17.74
N THR A 190 -14.43 -6.37 16.83
CA THR A 190 -15.89 -6.23 16.96
C THR A 190 -16.51 -7.58 16.64
N ASP A 191 -17.62 -7.92 17.32
CA ASP A 191 -18.32 -9.19 17.09
C ASP A 191 -19.08 -9.21 15.75
N ASP A 192 -19.39 -8.02 15.23
CA ASP A 192 -19.99 -7.82 13.91
C ASP A 192 -18.93 -7.97 12.80
N ILE A 193 -19.11 -9.01 11.99
CA ILE A 193 -18.23 -9.38 10.88
C ILE A 193 -18.24 -8.30 9.79
N ASP A 194 -19.40 -7.69 9.52
CA ASP A 194 -19.55 -6.72 8.45
C ASP A 194 -18.83 -5.42 8.83
N ALA A 195 -19.08 -4.93 10.04
CA ALA A 195 -18.37 -3.76 10.57
C ALA A 195 -16.85 -3.98 10.62
N TYR A 196 -16.39 -5.18 10.96
CA TYR A 196 -14.96 -5.51 10.95
C TYR A 196 -14.39 -5.49 9.53
N SER A 197 -15.14 -6.02 8.55
CA SER A 197 -14.74 -6.03 7.13
C SER A 197 -14.62 -4.61 6.55
N ASP A 198 -15.53 -3.72 6.93
CA ASP A 198 -15.50 -2.30 6.54
C ASP A 198 -14.28 -1.60 7.13
N LEU A 199 -14.00 -1.85 8.41
CA LEU A 199 -12.81 -1.31 9.06
C LEU A 199 -11.52 -1.80 8.37
N MET A 200 -11.44 -3.08 8.04
CA MET A 200 -10.31 -3.68 7.30
C MET A 200 -10.13 -3.08 5.90
N THR A 201 -11.23 -2.82 5.21
CA THR A 201 -11.20 -2.14 3.91
C THR A 201 -10.72 -0.69 4.07
N SER A 202 -11.19 0.00 5.11
CA SER A 202 -10.91 1.42 5.36
C SER A 202 -9.47 1.75 5.76
N GLN A 203 -8.65 0.76 6.09
CA GLN A 203 -7.21 0.94 6.39
C GLN A 203 -6.29 0.66 5.19
N THR A 204 -6.81 0.03 4.13
CA THR A 204 -6.01 -0.36 2.98
C THR A 204 -5.71 0.86 2.12
N LEU A 205 -4.43 1.09 1.79
CA LEU A 205 -3.96 2.26 1.05
C LEU A 205 -4.68 2.42 -0.29
N SER A 206 -4.84 1.34 -1.05
CA SER A 206 -5.51 1.33 -2.35
C SER A 206 -6.91 1.92 -2.24
N PHE A 207 -7.66 1.48 -1.23
CA PHE A 207 -9.05 1.90 -1.03
C PHE A 207 -9.14 3.32 -0.48
N ILE A 208 -8.26 3.71 0.46
CA ILE A 208 -8.19 5.12 0.91
C ILE A 208 -7.85 6.06 -0.25
N MET A 209 -6.93 5.68 -1.13
CA MET A 209 -6.56 6.48 -2.30
C MET A 209 -7.74 6.60 -3.28
N VAL A 210 -8.48 5.51 -3.52
CA VAL A 210 -9.70 5.53 -4.35
C VAL A 210 -10.78 6.41 -3.71
N SER A 211 -11.05 6.28 -2.41
CA SER A 211 -12.01 7.15 -1.72
C SER A 211 -11.58 8.62 -1.75
N SER A 212 -10.28 8.88 -1.61
CA SER A 212 -9.70 10.24 -1.70
C SER A 212 -9.89 10.84 -3.09
N PHE A 213 -9.72 10.03 -4.15
CA PHE A 213 -9.98 10.43 -5.53
C PHE A 213 -11.42 10.91 -5.71
N PHE A 214 -12.42 10.12 -5.31
CA PHE A 214 -13.82 10.48 -5.47
C PHE A 214 -14.21 11.69 -4.60
N ALA A 215 -13.74 11.74 -3.36
CA ALA A 215 -14.00 12.88 -2.50
C ALA A 215 -13.45 14.20 -3.06
N HIS A 216 -12.25 14.18 -3.64
CA HIS A 216 -11.69 15.38 -4.29
C HIS A 216 -12.51 15.80 -5.52
N HIS A 217 -12.96 14.86 -6.34
CA HIS A 217 -13.80 15.16 -7.50
C HIS A 217 -15.15 15.75 -7.08
N ILE A 218 -15.85 15.14 -6.11
CA ILE A 218 -17.12 15.65 -5.62
C ILE A 218 -16.95 17.06 -5.06
N MET A 219 -15.90 17.32 -4.27
CA MET A 219 -15.64 18.65 -3.73
C MET A 219 -15.41 19.70 -4.82
N MET A 220 -14.67 19.35 -5.88
CA MET A 220 -14.43 20.25 -7.01
C MET A 220 -15.71 20.50 -7.82
N MET A 221 -16.43 19.43 -8.17
CA MET A 221 -17.70 19.50 -8.88
C MET A 221 -18.73 20.34 -8.13
N SER A 222 -18.91 20.06 -6.83
CA SER A 222 -19.84 20.79 -5.97
C SER A 222 -19.45 22.27 -5.88
N ARG A 223 -18.15 22.60 -5.79
CA ARG A 223 -17.67 23.98 -5.75
C ARG A 223 -18.02 24.78 -7.01
N HIS A 224 -18.00 24.15 -8.18
CA HIS A 224 -18.41 24.80 -9.43
C HIS A 224 -19.92 25.02 -9.53
N LYS A 225 -20.71 24.30 -8.73
CA LYS A 225 -22.18 24.39 -8.68
C LYS A 225 -22.70 25.29 -7.55
N VAL A 226 -21.81 25.81 -6.70
CA VAL A 226 -22.21 26.77 -5.66
C VAL A 226 -22.76 28.02 -6.36
N TYR A 227 -23.97 28.44 -5.97
CA TYR A 227 -24.77 29.54 -6.54
C TYR A 227 -25.54 29.24 -7.83
N ASP A 228 -25.46 28.03 -8.38
CA ASP A 228 -26.42 27.61 -9.41
C ASP A 228 -27.79 27.32 -8.76
N TYR A 229 -28.88 27.63 -9.47
CA TYR A 229 -30.22 27.21 -9.03
C TYR A 229 -30.37 25.71 -9.30
N ILE A 230 -30.22 24.89 -8.26
CA ILE A 230 -30.33 23.44 -8.34
C ILE A 230 -31.17 22.96 -7.16
N GLU A 231 -32.24 22.22 -7.46
CA GLU A 231 -33.04 21.53 -6.45
C GLU A 231 -32.28 20.31 -5.91
N GLU A 232 -32.50 19.97 -4.64
CA GLU A 232 -31.81 18.88 -3.92
C GLU A 232 -31.84 17.55 -4.68
N GLU A 233 -33.04 17.15 -5.13
CA GLU A 233 -33.29 15.90 -5.85
C GLU A 233 -32.48 15.85 -7.16
N SER A 234 -32.45 16.96 -7.90
CA SER A 234 -31.70 17.07 -9.15
C SER A 234 -30.18 16.96 -8.92
N PHE A 235 -29.66 17.53 -7.83
CA PHE A 235 -28.23 17.44 -7.52
C PHE A 235 -27.84 16.03 -7.06
N GLY A 236 -28.66 15.39 -6.22
CA GLY A 236 -28.48 14.02 -5.77
C GLY A 236 -28.48 13.03 -6.92
N GLU A 237 -29.46 13.13 -7.82
CA GLU A 237 -29.54 12.31 -9.05
C GLU A 237 -28.31 12.51 -9.95
N TRP A 238 -27.88 13.75 -10.14
CA TRP A 238 -26.70 14.06 -10.95
C TRP A 238 -25.42 13.43 -10.39
N LEU A 239 -25.19 13.56 -9.07
CA LEU A 239 -24.06 12.92 -8.41
C LEU A 239 -24.16 11.39 -8.43
N SER A 240 -25.35 10.83 -8.29
CA SER A 240 -25.61 9.39 -8.36
C SER A 240 -25.29 8.84 -9.75
N GLN A 241 -25.77 9.49 -10.81
CA GLN A 241 -25.42 9.13 -12.20
C GLN A 241 -23.92 9.23 -12.45
N TRP A 242 -23.26 10.26 -11.91
CA TRP A 242 -21.82 10.42 -12.03
C TRP A 242 -21.05 9.27 -11.36
N ILE A 243 -21.36 8.92 -10.10
CA ILE A 243 -20.60 7.87 -9.39
C ILE A 243 -20.86 6.47 -9.97
N VAL A 244 -22.09 6.19 -10.40
CA VAL A 244 -22.46 4.89 -10.99
C VAL A 244 -21.67 4.62 -12.27
N SER A 245 -21.30 5.65 -13.04
CA SER A 245 -20.46 5.51 -14.24
C SER A 245 -19.06 4.92 -13.99
N TYR A 246 -18.63 4.85 -12.71
CA TYR A 246 -17.36 4.25 -12.28
C TYR A 246 -17.52 2.85 -11.68
N THR A 247 -18.72 2.29 -11.68
CA THR A 247 -19.04 0.98 -11.09
C THR A 247 -19.08 -0.15 -12.12
N LEU A 248 -18.67 -1.35 -11.71
CA LEU A 248 -18.74 -2.54 -12.55
C LEU A 248 -20.18 -3.03 -12.75
N ALA A 249 -21.07 -2.81 -11.77
CA ALA A 249 -22.47 -3.24 -11.86
C ALA A 249 -23.21 -2.64 -13.07
N ASP A 250 -22.82 -1.44 -13.52
CA ASP A 250 -23.32 -0.84 -14.75
C ASP A 250 -22.66 -1.44 -16.01
N ALA A 251 -21.36 -1.77 -15.92
CA ALA A 251 -20.62 -2.46 -16.98
C ALA A 251 -21.17 -3.86 -17.28
N ASP A 252 -21.62 -4.62 -16.27
CA ASP A 252 -22.22 -5.94 -16.46
C ASP A 252 -23.66 -5.87 -17.03
N LYS A 253 -24.39 -4.76 -16.78
CA LYS A 253 -25.68 -4.48 -17.43
C LYS A 253 -25.52 -4.08 -18.90
N THR A 254 -24.49 -3.31 -19.23
CA THR A 254 -24.21 -2.83 -20.60
C THR A 254 -23.44 -3.85 -21.47
N ARG A 255 -22.70 -4.78 -20.85
CA ARG A 255 -22.06 -5.93 -21.53
C ARG A 255 -23.03 -6.87 -22.24
N ALA A 256 -24.33 -6.79 -21.94
CA ALA A 256 -25.37 -7.57 -22.60
C ALA A 256 -25.75 -7.04 -24.00
N SER A 257 -25.35 -5.81 -24.39
CA SER A 257 -25.77 -5.23 -25.67
C SER A 257 -24.65 -4.66 -26.54
N ASP A 258 -23.53 -4.18 -25.99
CA ASP A 258 -22.46 -3.60 -26.81
C ASP A 258 -21.06 -4.02 -26.33
N LEU A 259 -20.34 -4.70 -27.22
CA LEU A 259 -18.92 -5.08 -27.09
C LEU A 259 -18.01 -3.86 -27.33
N THR A 260 -18.17 -2.81 -26.52
CA THR A 260 -17.22 -1.69 -26.45
C THR A 260 -17.03 -1.29 -24.99
N GLU A 261 -15.85 -1.04 -24.43
CA GLU A 261 -14.46 -1.24 -24.86
C GLU A 261 -13.53 -0.92 -23.66
N LYS A 262 -14.08 -0.73 -22.45
CA LYS A 262 -13.29 -0.36 -21.27
C LYS A 262 -12.81 -1.61 -20.56
N PRO A 263 -11.49 -1.84 -20.47
CA PRO A 263 -10.96 -2.99 -19.76
C PRO A 263 -11.29 -2.91 -18.27
N LEU A 264 -11.49 -4.06 -17.61
CA LEU A 264 -11.95 -4.15 -16.21
C LEU A 264 -11.15 -3.30 -15.21
N HIS A 265 -9.89 -2.98 -15.50
CA HIS A 265 -9.05 -2.13 -14.66
C HIS A 265 -9.48 -0.66 -14.62
N MET A 266 -10.36 -0.23 -15.53
CA MET A 266 -10.91 1.13 -15.59
C MET A 266 -12.08 1.36 -14.62
N TYR A 267 -12.59 0.30 -13.97
CA TYR A 267 -13.68 0.38 -12.99
C TYR A 267 -13.14 0.11 -11.59
N PRO A 268 -12.90 1.15 -10.77
CA PRO A 268 -12.33 0.99 -9.43
C PRO A 268 -13.34 0.48 -8.39
N LEU A 269 -14.64 0.67 -8.65
CA LEU A 269 -15.74 0.35 -7.75
C LEU A 269 -16.53 -0.84 -8.28
N TYR A 270 -16.97 -1.70 -7.37
CA TYR A 270 -17.97 -2.70 -7.68
C TYR A 270 -19.37 -2.07 -7.68
N GLU A 271 -19.64 -1.29 -6.64
CA GLU A 271 -20.92 -0.63 -6.37
C GLU A 271 -20.66 0.67 -5.60
N ALA A 272 -21.51 1.67 -5.77
CA ALA A 272 -21.46 2.90 -5.03
C ALA A 272 -22.83 3.57 -4.98
N ASP A 273 -23.05 4.31 -3.90
CA ASP A 273 -24.26 5.09 -3.69
C ASP A 273 -23.93 6.42 -3.02
N ILE A 274 -24.74 7.43 -3.31
CA ILE A 274 -24.61 8.77 -2.73
C ILE A 274 -25.98 9.29 -2.34
N HIS A 275 -26.10 9.73 -1.09
CA HIS A 275 -27.28 10.42 -0.60
C HIS A 275 -26.91 11.86 -0.26
N VAL A 276 -27.70 12.78 -0.80
CA VAL A 276 -27.57 14.21 -0.53
C VAL A 276 -28.81 14.63 0.24
N GLU A 277 -28.62 15.25 1.39
CA GLU A 277 -29.69 15.75 2.24
C GLU A 277 -29.46 17.21 2.61
N GLU A 278 -30.49 18.05 2.56
CA GLU A 278 -30.44 19.41 3.09
C GLU A 278 -30.33 19.40 4.62
N ILE A 279 -29.41 20.19 5.18
CA ILE A 279 -29.23 20.25 6.61
C ILE A 279 -30.37 21.05 7.24
N MET A 280 -31.13 20.40 8.12
CA MET A 280 -32.24 21.01 8.84
C MET A 280 -31.83 22.35 9.48
N GLY A 281 -32.57 23.41 9.16
CA GLY A 281 -32.36 24.75 9.70
C GLY A 281 -31.34 25.60 8.94
N MET A 282 -30.73 25.09 7.87
CA MET A 282 -29.77 25.82 7.03
C MET A 282 -30.13 25.68 5.54
N PRO A 283 -31.02 26.55 5.01
CA PRO A 283 -31.48 26.44 3.64
C PRO A 283 -30.34 26.65 2.64
N GLY A 284 -30.26 25.79 1.62
CA GLY A 284 -29.22 25.79 0.59
C GLY A 284 -27.89 25.18 1.05
N ILE A 285 -27.83 24.57 2.25
CA ILE A 285 -26.66 23.82 2.71
C ILE A 285 -26.99 22.33 2.69
N TYR A 286 -26.23 21.58 1.89
CA TYR A 286 -26.42 20.15 1.72
C TYR A 286 -25.27 19.35 2.33
N GLN A 287 -25.59 18.17 2.84
CA GLN A 287 -24.64 17.15 3.25
C GLN A 287 -24.74 15.96 2.30
N ALA A 288 -23.60 15.51 1.76
CA ALA A 288 -23.53 14.29 0.96
C ALA A 288 -22.85 13.17 1.76
N VAL A 289 -23.48 11.99 1.79
CA VAL A 289 -22.90 10.74 2.31
C VAL A 289 -22.66 9.82 1.14
N LEU A 290 -21.41 9.36 0.99
CA LEU A 290 -20.96 8.50 -0.10
C LEU A 290 -20.59 7.13 0.44
N TRP A 291 -21.25 6.09 -0.04
CA TRP A 291 -20.90 4.69 0.21
C TRP A 291 -20.19 4.12 -1.00
N LEU A 292 -18.96 3.65 -0.80
CA LEU A 292 -18.11 3.11 -1.86
C LEU A 292 -17.77 1.67 -1.55
N ARG A 293 -18.15 0.75 -2.44
CA ARG A 293 -17.69 -0.64 -2.39
C ARG A 293 -16.59 -0.83 -3.44
N PRO A 294 -15.31 -0.82 -3.03
CA PRO A 294 -14.22 -1.00 -3.97
C PRO A 294 -14.18 -2.43 -4.50
N ARG A 295 -13.55 -2.61 -5.66
CA ARG A 295 -13.30 -3.95 -6.19
C ARG A 295 -12.28 -4.67 -5.32
N LEU A 296 -12.74 -5.67 -4.58
CA LEU A 296 -11.87 -6.50 -3.75
C LEU A 296 -10.99 -7.39 -4.64
N LEU A 297 -9.69 -7.37 -4.38
CA LEU A 297 -8.72 -8.26 -4.99
C LEU A 297 -8.38 -9.39 -4.00
N MET A 298 -7.98 -10.54 -4.52
CA MET A 298 -7.58 -11.67 -3.68
C MET A 298 -6.37 -11.27 -2.83
N GLY A 299 -6.52 -11.32 -1.50
CA GLY A 299 -5.45 -11.03 -0.54
C GLY A 299 -4.64 -12.27 -0.18
N LYS A 300 -5.14 -13.07 0.78
CA LYS A 300 -4.48 -14.29 1.28
C LYS A 300 -5.33 -15.52 1.06
N LEU A 301 -4.68 -16.65 0.75
CA LEU A 301 -5.29 -17.98 0.69
C LEU A 301 -4.66 -18.86 1.77
N THR A 302 -5.47 -19.38 2.69
CA THR A 302 -5.04 -20.40 3.66
C THR A 302 -5.54 -21.76 3.19
N THR A 303 -4.63 -22.68 2.90
CA THR A 303 -4.98 -24.04 2.47
C THR A 303 -4.76 -25.05 3.60
N ALA A 304 -5.73 -25.95 3.77
CA ALA A 304 -5.59 -27.09 4.68
C ALA A 304 -5.67 -28.38 3.85
N VAL A 305 -4.56 -29.12 3.78
CA VAL A 305 -4.53 -30.42 3.09
C VAL A 305 -4.86 -31.51 4.10
N LYS A 306 -5.97 -32.21 3.89
CA LYS A 306 -6.38 -33.36 4.71
C LYS A 306 -6.28 -34.64 3.87
N VAL A 307 -5.48 -35.60 4.33
CA VAL A 307 -5.43 -36.94 3.73
C VAL A 307 -6.49 -37.79 4.41
N ILE A 308 -7.48 -38.23 3.63
CA ILE A 308 -8.64 -38.99 4.13
C ILE A 308 -8.90 -40.19 3.22
N ILE A 309 -9.35 -41.29 3.83
CA ILE A 309 -9.59 -42.57 3.13
C ILE A 309 -10.86 -42.50 2.27
N ARG A 310 -11.85 -41.72 2.70
CA ARG A 310 -13.09 -41.46 1.95
C ARG A 310 -13.32 -39.97 1.94
N LEU A 311 -13.51 -39.41 0.75
CA LEU A 311 -13.89 -38.00 0.60
C LEU A 311 -15.23 -37.78 1.32
N PRO A 312 -15.42 -36.65 2.01
CA PRO A 312 -16.72 -36.32 2.58
C PRO A 312 -17.69 -36.13 1.41
N SER A 313 -18.92 -36.63 1.53
CA SER A 313 -19.99 -36.13 0.68
C SER A 313 -20.17 -34.65 1.06
N LEU A 314 -19.99 -33.77 0.08
CA LEU A 314 -20.42 -32.38 0.19
C LEU A 314 -21.95 -32.42 0.17
N ASP A 315 -22.57 -32.71 1.32
CA ASP A 315 -24.00 -32.45 1.49
C ASP A 315 -24.16 -30.94 1.69
N HIS A 316 -25.00 -30.36 0.83
CA HIS A 316 -25.17 -28.94 0.52
C HIS A 316 -25.29 -27.98 1.71
#